data_AF-A0A812Z3I4-F1
#
_entry.id   AF-A0A812Z3I4-F1
#
_cell.length_a   1.000
_cell.length_b   1.000
_cell.length_c   1.000
_cell.angle_alpha   90.00
_cell.angle_beta   90.00
_cell.angle_gamma   90.00
#
_symmetry.space_group_name_H-M   'P 1'
#
loop_
_entity.id
_entity.type
_entity.pdbx_description
1 polymer ?
#
loop_
_entity_poly.entity_id
_entity_poly.type
_entity_poly.pdbx_seq_one_letter_code
_entity_poly.pdbx_strand_id
1 'polypeptide(L)'
;MSLESDLKAPADDNFNKRDGPFRGSSMRVAKPTTPAPGCFSCFTMRAKPKEREVDVILIGAGVMSATVGLMLKELEPEWKMMMFERLGAPGEESSNGFNNAGTGHAGFMEPNYTKEVKNSDGSLKTVTTDKVEHVCEQFLSSRQYWEYLTRKGLLPSPDSWIHQTNHIALGVGKDQVEFIKKRYEAMKDNPLFKSMEICLPEEKAKAKEWAPLIMKGRDPSEPICMTKVPHGTDVDYGALTKAKIVAFQELGGDLRLHTEVKDLKKGSDGKWTVTTCVNGAGSGWAYNKAKFVFVGAGGWALLMLQKAGIPEVNGYMALPVTGDWAVCQNPEVVAQHKVKVYAPGAPGAPPMSMPHLDYRTIGGKEMLLFGPFGSMTMKFLRYGSVLDAFKALKPHNILPTIGALSKNLSLAVMLMTDVFKSGAGKLHDIRHYYPEADPDDWVFIPAGVRAQIIKKDPKTGKGMLQFGTEVVSNKEGTIVGLLGASPGRLSLQ
;
A
#
# COMPACT_ATOMS: atom_id res chain seq x y z
N MET A 1 1.57 2.19 27.52
CA MET A 1 0.44 2.74 26.75
C MET A 1 1.04 3.34 25.49
N SER A 2 0.84 2.71 24.33
CA SER A 2 1.50 3.14 23.08
C SER A 2 0.70 4.28 22.44
N LEU A 3 1.40 5.25 21.82
CA LEU A 3 0.82 6.36 21.04
C LEU A 3 -0.21 5.92 19.99
N GLU A 4 -0.16 4.67 19.52
CA GLU A 4 -1.20 4.09 18.66
C GLU A 4 -2.59 4.05 19.32
N SER A 5 -2.69 4.06 20.65
CA SER A 5 -3.97 4.08 21.39
C SER A 5 -4.63 5.45 21.41
N ASP A 6 -3.87 6.54 21.41
CA ASP A 6 -4.41 7.91 21.36
C ASP A 6 -4.80 8.32 19.93
N LEU A 7 -4.08 7.81 18.91
CA LEU A 7 -4.49 7.89 17.50
C LEU A 7 -5.69 6.97 17.17
N LYS A 8 -6.00 6.01 18.05
CA LYS A 8 -7.17 5.12 17.99
C LYS A 8 -8.39 5.64 18.74
N ALA A 9 -8.38 6.87 19.28
CA ALA A 9 -9.52 7.41 19.99
C ALA A 9 -10.80 7.27 19.13
N PRO A 10 -11.73 6.36 19.51
CA PRO A 10 -12.90 6.07 18.71
C PRO A 10 -13.92 7.18 18.95
N ALA A 11 -14.33 7.86 17.90
CA ALA A 11 -15.57 8.63 17.91
C ALA A 11 -16.55 7.87 17.01
N ASP A 12 -17.59 7.32 17.64
CA ASP A 12 -18.83 6.79 17.06
C ASP A 12 -18.69 5.93 15.80
N ASP A 13 -17.85 4.90 15.89
CA ASP A 13 -17.96 3.75 15.00
C ASP A 13 -19.23 2.97 15.37
N ASN A 14 -20.37 3.34 14.80
CA ASN A 14 -21.63 2.59 14.95
C ASN A 14 -21.51 1.13 14.45
N PHE A 15 -20.41 0.74 13.78
CA PHE A 15 -20.13 -0.65 13.44
C PHE A 15 -19.42 -1.45 14.56
N ASN A 16 -18.86 -0.79 15.58
CA ASN A 16 -18.07 -1.44 16.64
C ASN A 16 -18.55 -1.12 18.07
N LYS A 17 -19.85 -0.86 18.28
CA LYS A 17 -20.41 -0.80 19.63
C LYS A 17 -20.30 -2.18 20.31
N ARG A 18 -19.36 -2.29 21.25
CA ARG A 18 -19.39 -3.35 22.27
C ARG A 18 -20.53 -3.04 23.23
N ASP A 19 -21.61 -3.80 23.16
CA ASP A 19 -22.64 -3.77 24.18
C ASP A 19 -22.10 -4.34 25.50
N GLY A 20 -21.78 -3.43 26.42
CA GLY A 20 -21.69 -3.68 27.86
C GLY A 20 -20.36 -4.22 28.42
N PRO A 21 -19.98 -3.83 29.65
CA PRO A 21 -18.88 -4.45 30.36
C PRO A 21 -19.31 -5.82 30.88
N PHE A 22 -18.76 -6.89 30.31
CA PHE A 22 -18.90 -8.24 30.86
C PHE A 22 -18.21 -8.28 32.24
N ARG A 23 -18.97 -8.13 33.32
CA ARG A 23 -18.51 -8.42 34.69
C ARG A 23 -18.38 -9.94 34.82
N GLY A 24 -17.23 -10.47 34.44
CA GLY A 24 -16.85 -11.85 34.76
C GLY A 24 -16.68 -11.99 36.27
N SER A 25 -17.59 -12.70 36.91
CA SER A 25 -17.42 -13.19 38.28
C SER A 25 -16.20 -14.12 38.31
N SER A 26 -15.16 -13.67 38.99
CA SER A 26 -13.97 -14.44 39.32
C SER A 26 -14.35 -15.68 40.14
N MET A 27 -14.49 -16.83 39.48
CA MET A 27 -14.36 -18.11 40.16
C MET A 27 -12.88 -18.47 40.19
N ARG A 28 -12.26 -18.32 41.37
CA ARG A 28 -10.94 -18.87 41.68
C ARG A 28 -11.01 -20.39 41.53
N VAL A 29 -10.38 -20.92 40.49
CA VAL A 29 -10.15 -22.37 40.36
C VAL A 29 -9.08 -22.75 41.39
N ALA A 30 -9.45 -23.60 42.36
CA ALA A 30 -8.53 -24.17 43.32
C ALA A 30 -7.47 -25.04 42.62
N LYS A 31 -6.19 -24.88 42.99
CA LYS A 31 -5.11 -25.76 42.52
C LYS A 31 -5.37 -27.20 43.03
N PRO A 32 -5.22 -28.24 42.20
CA PRO A 32 -5.33 -29.62 42.69
C PRO A 32 -4.13 -29.95 43.58
N THR A 33 -4.41 -30.32 44.83
CA THR A 33 -3.43 -30.83 45.80
C THR A 33 -3.47 -32.36 45.79
N THR A 34 -2.91 -33.00 44.76
CA THR A 34 -2.29 -34.36 44.76
C THR A 34 -2.01 -34.80 43.32
N PRO A 35 -0.85 -35.39 43.00
CA PRO A 35 -0.59 -35.97 41.70
C PRO A 35 -1.35 -37.30 41.56
N ALA A 36 -2.27 -37.40 40.60
CA ALA A 36 -2.91 -38.66 40.24
C ALA A 36 -1.90 -39.59 39.53
N PRO A 37 -1.95 -40.91 39.77
CA PRO A 37 -0.99 -41.85 39.21
C PRO A 37 -1.09 -41.90 37.68
N GLY A 38 0.06 -41.89 37.02
CA GLY A 38 0.19 -41.76 35.57
C GLY A 38 -0.52 -42.87 34.80
N CYS A 39 -1.55 -42.50 34.04
CA CYS A 39 -2.14 -43.34 33.02
C CYS A 39 -1.36 -43.15 31.72
N PHE A 40 -0.44 -44.09 31.44
CA PHE A 40 0.39 -44.15 30.22
C PHE A 40 -0.40 -44.46 28.93
N SER A 41 -1.74 -44.41 28.93
CA SER A 41 -2.57 -44.73 27.75
C SER A 41 -3.21 -43.52 27.06
N CYS A 42 -2.99 -42.30 27.54
CA CYS A 42 -3.53 -41.08 26.90
C CYS A 42 -2.53 -40.49 25.88
N PHE A 43 -2.18 -41.27 24.84
CA PHE A 43 -1.87 -40.65 23.55
C PHE A 43 -3.20 -40.09 23.01
N THR A 44 -3.54 -38.87 23.43
CA THR A 44 -4.69 -38.14 22.89
C THR A 44 -4.52 -38.10 21.37
N MET A 45 -5.37 -38.82 20.64
CA MET A 45 -5.53 -38.62 19.21
C MET A 45 -5.84 -37.14 19.01
N ARG A 46 -4.87 -36.35 18.54
CA ARG A 46 -5.16 -35.00 18.05
C ARG A 46 -6.24 -35.19 16.98
N ALA A 47 -7.42 -34.64 17.21
CA ALA A 47 -8.51 -34.66 16.24
C ALA A 47 -7.93 -34.23 14.88
N LYS A 48 -8.21 -35.01 13.84
CA LYS A 48 -7.69 -34.70 12.50
C LYS A 48 -8.12 -33.26 12.17
N PRO A 49 -7.18 -32.38 11.76
CA PRO A 49 -7.50 -31.00 11.41
C PRO A 49 -8.62 -30.97 10.38
N LYS A 50 -9.60 -30.09 10.61
CA LYS A 50 -10.83 -29.99 9.82
C LYS A 50 -10.47 -29.68 8.36
N GLU A 51 -10.82 -30.58 7.45
CA GLU A 51 -10.65 -30.37 6.01
C GLU A 51 -11.89 -29.70 5.42
N ARG A 52 -11.67 -28.66 4.61
CA ARG A 52 -12.73 -27.99 3.86
C ARG A 52 -12.29 -27.80 2.43
N GLU A 53 -13.18 -28.11 1.50
CA GLU A 53 -12.97 -27.86 0.08
C GLU A 53 -13.84 -26.70 -0.39
N VAL A 54 -13.23 -25.77 -1.12
CA VAL A 54 -13.86 -24.57 -1.69
C VAL A 54 -13.38 -24.34 -3.11
N ASP A 55 -14.01 -23.43 -3.84
CA ASP A 55 -13.60 -23.10 -5.21
C ASP A 55 -12.39 -22.17 -5.19
N VAL A 56 -12.42 -21.15 -4.32
CA VAL A 56 -11.39 -20.10 -4.24
C VAL A 56 -10.89 -19.90 -2.81
N ILE A 57 -9.57 -19.77 -2.66
CA ILE A 57 -8.95 -19.23 -1.44
C ILE A 57 -8.23 -17.91 -1.76
N LEU A 58 -8.53 -16.88 -0.98
CA LEU A 58 -7.89 -15.56 -1.01
C LEU A 58 -6.97 -15.45 0.22
N ILE A 59 -5.68 -15.15 0.02
CA ILE A 59 -4.71 -15.02 1.11
C ILE A 59 -4.43 -13.53 1.36
N GLY A 60 -4.71 -13.06 2.58
CA GLY A 60 -4.70 -11.67 2.99
C GLY A 60 -6.05 -10.99 2.76
N ALA A 61 -6.49 -10.13 3.69
CA ALA A 61 -7.71 -9.33 3.58
C ALA A 61 -7.40 -7.82 3.38
N GLY A 62 -6.44 -7.54 2.49
CA GLY A 62 -6.18 -6.20 1.98
C GLY A 62 -7.05 -5.86 0.76
N VAL A 63 -6.91 -4.64 0.26
CA VAL A 63 -7.71 -4.10 -0.87
C VAL A 63 -7.69 -4.99 -2.10
N MET A 64 -6.59 -5.71 -2.36
CA MET A 64 -6.44 -6.59 -3.50
C MET A 64 -7.36 -7.81 -3.41
N SER A 65 -7.22 -8.59 -2.34
CA SER A 65 -8.07 -9.75 -2.11
C SER A 65 -9.52 -9.37 -1.93
N ALA A 66 -9.80 -8.20 -1.32
CA ALA A 66 -11.16 -7.69 -1.21
C ALA A 66 -11.77 -7.37 -2.59
N THR A 67 -11.00 -6.76 -3.48
CA THR A 67 -11.44 -6.44 -4.85
C THR A 67 -11.67 -7.71 -5.67
N VAL A 68 -10.69 -8.61 -5.71
CA VAL A 68 -10.77 -9.86 -6.46
C VAL A 68 -11.86 -10.77 -5.90
N GLY A 69 -11.94 -10.91 -4.58
CA GLY A 69 -12.96 -11.72 -3.91
C GLY A 69 -14.37 -11.22 -4.19
N LEU A 70 -14.60 -9.90 -4.11
CA LEU A 70 -15.90 -9.30 -4.41
C LEU A 70 -16.25 -9.44 -5.90
N MET A 71 -15.29 -9.21 -6.80
CA MET A 71 -15.51 -9.37 -8.24
C MET A 71 -15.87 -10.82 -8.59
N LEU A 72 -15.15 -11.79 -8.03
CA LEU A 72 -15.45 -13.21 -8.24
C LEU A 72 -16.82 -13.58 -7.66
N LYS A 73 -17.21 -13.03 -6.49
CA LYS A 73 -18.55 -13.28 -5.93
C LYS A 73 -19.67 -12.70 -6.78
N GLU A 74 -19.43 -11.58 -7.45
CA GLU A 74 -20.40 -10.99 -8.38
C GLU A 74 -20.53 -11.79 -9.68
N LEU A 75 -19.42 -12.33 -10.19
CA LEU A 75 -19.41 -13.14 -11.42
C LEU A 75 -19.90 -14.56 -11.18
N GLU A 76 -19.56 -15.13 -10.02
CA GLU A 76 -19.81 -16.54 -9.66
C GLU A 76 -20.36 -16.64 -8.22
N PRO A 77 -21.64 -16.27 -8.00
CA PRO A 77 -22.22 -16.16 -6.65
C PRO A 77 -22.20 -17.46 -5.84
N GLU A 78 -22.38 -18.58 -6.53
CA GLU A 78 -22.46 -19.93 -5.93
C GLU A 78 -21.09 -20.50 -5.52
N TRP A 79 -19.99 -19.89 -5.98
CA TRP A 79 -18.65 -20.36 -5.62
C TRP A 79 -18.41 -20.18 -4.12
N LYS A 80 -17.88 -21.25 -3.51
CA LYS A 80 -17.45 -21.22 -2.11
C LYS A 80 -16.09 -20.54 -2.08
N MET A 81 -15.98 -19.49 -1.30
CA MET A 81 -14.75 -18.70 -1.20
C MET A 81 -14.37 -18.50 0.27
N MET A 82 -13.09 -18.72 0.58
CA MET A 82 -12.53 -18.40 1.89
C MET A 82 -11.44 -17.36 1.76
N MET A 83 -11.44 -16.38 2.65
CA MET A 83 -10.38 -15.38 2.78
C MET A 83 -9.71 -15.51 4.14
N PHE A 84 -8.38 -15.61 4.15
CA PHE A 84 -7.60 -15.75 5.38
C PHE A 84 -6.80 -14.49 5.67
N GLU A 85 -6.95 -13.94 6.88
CA GLU A 85 -6.21 -12.79 7.36
C GLU A 85 -5.58 -13.09 8.72
N ARG A 86 -4.30 -12.77 8.86
CA ARG A 86 -3.54 -13.01 10.09
C ARG A 86 -3.82 -11.98 11.18
N LEU A 87 -4.27 -10.78 10.81
CA LEU A 87 -4.62 -9.69 11.72
C LEU A 87 -6.07 -9.78 12.22
N GLY A 88 -6.43 -8.87 13.11
CA GLY A 88 -7.73 -8.87 13.79
C GLY A 88 -8.84 -8.16 13.04
N ALA A 89 -8.51 -7.41 11.99
CA ALA A 89 -9.47 -6.81 11.08
C ALA A 89 -8.91 -6.75 9.65
N PRO A 90 -9.78 -6.70 8.62
CA PRO A 90 -9.34 -6.48 7.25
C PRO A 90 -8.72 -5.08 7.08
N GLY A 91 -7.77 -4.98 6.15
CA GLY A 91 -7.16 -3.71 5.77
C GLY A 91 -6.23 -3.07 6.81
N GLU A 92 -5.84 -3.76 7.88
CA GLU A 92 -4.95 -3.20 8.93
C GLU A 92 -3.47 -3.10 8.49
N GLU A 93 -3.07 -3.85 7.47
CA GLU A 93 -1.71 -3.85 6.93
C GLU A 93 -1.56 -2.77 5.85
N SER A 94 -1.12 -3.08 4.62
CA SER A 94 -0.81 -2.06 3.60
C SER A 94 -1.98 -1.14 3.25
N SER A 95 -3.22 -1.63 3.32
CA SER A 95 -4.42 -0.84 3.01
C SER A 95 -4.76 0.22 4.04
N ASN A 96 -4.22 0.14 5.27
CA ASN A 96 -4.49 1.11 6.33
C ASN A 96 -4.09 2.52 5.87
N GLY A 97 -4.91 3.53 6.13
CA GLY A 97 -4.69 4.91 5.68
C GLY A 97 -3.34 5.51 6.06
N PHE A 98 -2.72 5.06 7.15
CA PHE A 98 -1.38 5.47 7.60
C PHE A 98 -0.23 4.64 6.97
N ASN A 99 -0.54 3.54 6.29
CA ASN A 99 0.44 2.69 5.63
C ASN A 99 0.58 2.98 4.13
N ASN A 100 -0.19 3.93 3.60
CA ASN A 100 -0.15 4.36 2.20
C ASN A 100 -0.50 5.86 2.07
N ALA A 101 -0.28 6.43 0.88
CA ALA A 101 -0.49 7.86 0.61
C ALA A 101 -1.95 8.25 0.27
N GLY A 102 -2.87 7.28 0.15
CA GLY A 102 -4.25 7.52 -0.29
C GLY A 102 -4.36 8.03 -1.73
N THR A 103 -3.26 8.01 -2.48
CA THR A 103 -3.20 8.51 -3.84
C THR A 103 -4.03 7.62 -4.75
N GLY A 104 -4.96 8.21 -5.50
CA GLY A 104 -5.71 7.50 -6.53
C GLY A 104 -4.83 6.97 -7.67
N HIS A 105 -3.61 7.49 -7.82
CA HIS A 105 -2.74 7.18 -8.96
C HIS A 105 -3.40 7.57 -10.30
N ALA A 106 -3.99 8.77 -10.36
CA ALA A 106 -4.54 9.32 -11.60
C ALA A 106 -3.45 9.90 -12.51
N GLY A 107 -2.23 10.08 -12.01
CA GLY A 107 -1.16 10.69 -12.78
C GLY A 107 -1.31 12.20 -12.95
N PHE A 108 -2.16 12.85 -12.16
CA PHE A 108 -2.36 14.30 -12.21
C PHE A 108 -1.24 15.07 -11.53
N MET A 109 -0.75 14.57 -10.39
CA MET A 109 0.28 15.21 -9.58
C MET A 109 1.55 14.39 -9.50
N GLU A 110 1.68 13.27 -10.19
CA GLU A 110 2.80 12.34 -10.04
C GLU A 110 3.85 12.52 -11.17
N PRO A 111 4.83 13.45 -11.04
CA PRO A 111 5.94 13.64 -11.97
C PRO A 111 6.63 12.36 -12.43
N ASN A 112 6.78 11.39 -11.54
CA ASN A 112 7.46 10.12 -11.79
C ASN A 112 6.75 9.19 -12.81
N TYR A 113 5.55 9.55 -13.27
CA TYR A 113 4.85 8.86 -14.37
C TYR A 113 5.14 9.45 -15.74
N THR A 114 5.76 10.63 -15.76
CA THR A 114 6.23 11.28 -16.98
C THR A 114 7.75 11.10 -17.05
N LYS A 115 8.25 10.44 -18.10
CA LYS A 115 9.69 10.13 -18.21
C LYS A 115 10.43 11.24 -18.95
N GLU A 116 11.54 11.71 -18.40
CA GLU A 116 12.45 12.63 -19.08
C GLU A 116 13.20 11.93 -20.23
N VAL A 117 13.23 12.59 -21.38
CA VAL A 117 14.12 12.28 -22.49
C VAL A 117 15.18 13.37 -22.52
N LYS A 118 16.44 13.00 -22.31
CA LYS A 118 17.57 13.94 -22.20
C LYS A 118 18.38 13.99 -23.50
N ASN A 119 18.98 15.14 -23.75
CA ASN A 119 20.03 15.31 -24.74
C ASN A 119 21.33 14.62 -24.29
N SER A 120 22.31 14.52 -25.19
CA SER A 120 23.63 13.95 -24.88
C SER A 120 24.39 14.72 -23.78
N ASP A 121 24.12 16.01 -23.62
CA ASP A 121 24.68 16.88 -22.58
C ASP A 121 23.94 16.78 -21.23
N GLY A 122 22.88 15.96 -21.15
CA GLY A 122 22.07 15.77 -19.95
C GLY A 122 20.93 16.79 -19.77
N SER A 123 20.81 17.79 -20.64
CA SER A 123 19.68 18.74 -20.63
C SER A 123 18.36 18.08 -21.04
N LEU A 124 17.23 18.61 -20.56
CA LEU A 124 15.91 18.06 -20.85
C LEU A 124 15.49 18.34 -22.29
N LYS A 125 15.37 17.30 -23.11
CA LYS A 125 14.90 17.42 -24.50
C LYS A 125 13.37 17.48 -24.54
N THR A 126 12.73 16.40 -24.10
CA THR A 126 11.27 16.22 -24.11
C THR A 126 10.85 15.26 -22.99
N VAL A 127 9.57 14.92 -22.92
CA VAL A 127 9.02 13.94 -22.00
C VAL A 127 8.16 12.91 -22.74
N THR A 128 7.95 11.73 -22.14
CA THR A 128 6.98 10.74 -22.64
C THR A 128 5.81 10.57 -21.67
N THR A 129 4.61 10.37 -22.22
CA THR A 129 3.34 10.36 -21.46
C THR A 129 2.66 8.99 -21.38
N ASP A 130 3.16 7.97 -22.08
CA ASP A 130 2.50 6.65 -22.19
C ASP A 130 2.14 6.05 -20.82
N LYS A 131 3.06 6.18 -19.85
CA LYS A 131 2.89 5.65 -18.50
C LYS A 131 1.85 6.44 -17.70
N VAL A 132 1.80 7.76 -17.83
CA VAL A 132 0.85 8.59 -17.08
C VAL A 132 -0.57 8.42 -17.63
N GLU A 133 -0.70 8.28 -18.95
CA GLU A 133 -1.97 7.97 -19.62
C GLU A 133 -2.51 6.61 -19.18
N HIS A 134 -1.68 5.57 -19.29
CA HIS A 134 -2.06 4.22 -18.87
C HIS A 134 -2.48 4.17 -17.39
N VAL A 135 -1.73 4.85 -16.51
CA VAL A 135 -2.03 4.86 -15.07
C VAL A 135 -3.35 5.61 -14.80
N CYS A 136 -3.61 6.73 -15.49
CA CYS A 136 -4.87 7.45 -15.40
C CYS A 136 -6.06 6.57 -15.81
N GLU A 137 -5.95 5.85 -16.94
CA GLU A 137 -7.00 4.94 -17.41
C GLU A 137 -7.31 3.83 -16.39
N GLN A 138 -6.28 3.23 -15.80
CA GLN A 138 -6.44 2.17 -14.78
C GLN A 138 -7.18 2.68 -13.53
N PHE A 139 -6.88 3.91 -13.10
CA PHE A 139 -7.59 4.51 -11.98
C PHE A 139 -9.03 4.88 -12.34
N LEU A 140 -9.28 5.39 -13.54
CA LEU A 140 -10.64 5.68 -14.01
C LEU A 140 -11.50 4.40 -14.08
N SER A 141 -10.95 3.30 -14.57
CA SER A 141 -11.61 1.99 -14.50
C SER A 141 -11.96 1.66 -13.05
N SER A 142 -11.04 1.88 -12.11
CA SER A 142 -11.27 1.58 -10.68
C SER A 142 -12.46 2.36 -10.14
N ARG A 143 -12.56 3.65 -10.48
CA ARG A 143 -13.71 4.49 -10.13
C ARG A 143 -15.00 3.99 -10.76
N GLN A 144 -14.98 3.54 -12.01
CA GLN A 144 -16.17 2.96 -12.66
C GLN A 144 -16.66 1.70 -11.93
N TYR A 145 -15.75 0.82 -11.52
CA TYR A 145 -16.12 -0.36 -10.75
C TYR A 145 -16.69 0.00 -9.38
N TRP A 146 -16.10 0.98 -8.69
CA TRP A 146 -16.64 1.41 -7.40
C TRP A 146 -18.00 2.11 -7.52
N GLU A 147 -18.22 2.90 -8.57
CA GLU A 147 -19.53 3.48 -8.90
C GLU A 147 -20.55 2.38 -9.16
N TYR A 148 -20.21 1.35 -9.93
CA TYR A 148 -21.06 0.18 -10.14
C TYR A 148 -21.44 -0.48 -8.80
N LEU A 149 -20.47 -0.78 -7.94
CA LEU A 149 -20.74 -1.41 -6.64
C LEU A 149 -21.60 -0.51 -5.72
N THR A 150 -21.37 0.80 -5.75
CA THR A 150 -22.17 1.78 -5.00
C THR A 150 -23.61 1.80 -5.48
N ARG A 151 -23.85 1.84 -6.79
CA ARG A 151 -25.21 1.77 -7.37
C ARG A 151 -25.94 0.47 -7.06
N LYS A 152 -25.19 -0.63 -6.91
CA LYS A 152 -25.72 -1.93 -6.51
C LYS A 152 -25.99 -2.05 -5.01
N GLY A 153 -25.64 -1.02 -4.22
CA GLY A 153 -25.78 -1.02 -2.76
C GLY A 153 -24.72 -1.85 -2.03
N LEU A 154 -23.67 -2.32 -2.71
CA LEU A 154 -22.59 -3.12 -2.13
C LEU A 154 -21.50 -2.27 -1.48
N LEU A 155 -21.36 -1.01 -1.89
CA LEU A 155 -20.51 -0.05 -1.20
C LEU A 155 -21.36 1.03 -0.53
N PRO A 156 -20.94 1.53 0.65
CA PRO A 156 -21.57 2.68 1.28
C PRO A 156 -21.31 3.95 0.47
N SER A 157 -21.90 5.07 0.91
CA SER A 157 -21.68 6.39 0.31
C SER A 157 -20.18 6.64 0.04
N PRO A 158 -19.80 7.11 -1.16
CA PRO A 158 -18.41 7.44 -1.50
C PRO A 158 -17.73 8.39 -0.51
N ASP A 159 -18.48 9.30 0.11
CA ASP A 159 -17.98 10.27 1.10
C ASP A 159 -17.35 9.62 2.36
N SER A 160 -17.52 8.30 2.54
CA SER A 160 -16.89 7.56 3.64
C SER A 160 -15.51 6.99 3.30
N TRP A 161 -15.06 7.03 2.05
CA TRP A 161 -13.81 6.39 1.62
C TRP A 161 -13.09 7.02 0.42
N ILE A 162 -13.72 7.93 -0.34
CA ILE A 162 -13.09 8.69 -1.42
C ILE A 162 -13.52 10.15 -1.36
N HIS A 163 -12.53 11.05 -1.43
CA HIS A 163 -12.73 12.48 -1.28
C HIS A 163 -12.08 13.23 -2.43
N GLN A 164 -12.76 14.24 -2.95
CA GLN A 164 -12.15 15.11 -3.95
C GLN A 164 -11.13 16.04 -3.30
N THR A 165 -9.96 16.17 -3.91
CA THR A 165 -8.91 17.11 -3.50
C THR A 165 -8.16 17.61 -4.73
N ASN A 166 -7.67 18.84 -4.70
CA ASN A 166 -6.83 19.31 -5.81
C ASN A 166 -5.53 18.49 -5.81
N HIS A 167 -5.10 18.10 -7.00
CA HIS A 167 -3.81 17.45 -7.24
C HIS A 167 -2.88 18.47 -7.88
N ILE A 168 -1.73 18.72 -7.24
CA ILE A 168 -0.74 19.68 -7.70
C ILE A 168 0.60 18.97 -7.94
N ALA A 169 1.13 19.07 -9.16
CA ALA A 169 2.55 18.82 -9.40
C ALA A 169 3.32 20.13 -9.24
N LEU A 170 4.33 20.15 -8.38
CA LEU A 170 5.15 21.31 -8.05
C LEU A 170 6.54 21.19 -8.67
N GLY A 171 7.02 22.23 -9.32
CA GLY A 171 8.41 22.36 -9.74
C GLY A 171 9.06 23.55 -9.06
N VAL A 172 10.17 23.32 -8.35
CA VAL A 172 10.96 24.34 -7.66
C VAL A 172 12.34 24.44 -8.31
N GLY A 173 12.77 25.66 -8.62
CA GLY A 173 14.04 25.89 -9.31
C GLY A 173 13.94 25.67 -10.83
N LYS A 174 14.99 26.08 -11.55
CA LYS A 174 14.98 26.16 -13.02
C LYS A 174 14.64 24.82 -13.70
N ASP A 175 15.31 23.75 -13.28
CA ASP A 175 15.18 22.43 -13.93
C ASP A 175 13.79 21.82 -13.74
N GLN A 176 13.26 21.86 -12.51
CA GLN A 176 11.93 21.33 -12.24
C GLN A 176 10.83 22.18 -12.88
N VAL A 177 11.01 23.51 -12.92
CA VAL A 177 10.11 24.42 -13.64
C VAL A 177 10.05 24.05 -15.11
N GLU A 178 11.20 23.82 -15.76
CA GLU A 178 11.25 23.39 -17.16
C GLU A 178 10.54 22.04 -17.36
N PHE A 179 10.79 21.07 -16.45
CA PHE A 179 10.15 19.78 -16.49
C PHE A 179 8.62 19.88 -16.39
N ILE A 180 8.09 20.62 -15.41
CA ILE A 180 6.64 20.78 -15.21
C ILE A 180 6.01 21.48 -16.42
N LYS A 181 6.68 22.49 -17.01
CA LYS A 181 6.21 23.14 -18.24
C LYS A 181 6.11 22.15 -19.41
N LYS A 182 7.18 21.38 -19.69
CA LYS A 182 7.17 20.38 -20.77
C LYS A 182 6.14 19.28 -20.52
N ARG A 183 5.98 18.86 -19.27
CA ARG A 183 4.95 17.90 -18.85
C ARG A 183 3.55 18.40 -19.14
N TYR A 184 3.24 19.64 -18.77
CA TYR A 184 1.95 20.26 -19.07
C TYR A 184 1.69 20.32 -20.58
N GLU A 185 2.65 20.85 -21.34
CA GLU A 185 2.53 20.97 -22.79
C GLU A 185 2.30 19.62 -23.49
N ALA A 186 2.94 18.55 -23.01
CA ALA A 186 2.75 17.20 -23.55
C ALA A 186 1.39 16.57 -23.21
N MET A 187 0.70 17.06 -22.18
CA MET A 187 -0.51 16.42 -21.64
C MET A 187 -1.80 17.21 -21.87
N LYS A 188 -1.73 18.55 -21.99
CA LYS A 188 -2.90 19.44 -21.98
C LYS A 188 -3.96 19.13 -23.04
N ASP A 189 -3.54 18.62 -24.20
CA ASP A 189 -4.44 18.33 -25.33
C ASP A 189 -5.08 16.93 -25.23
N ASN A 190 -4.58 16.06 -24.35
CA ASN A 190 -5.17 14.75 -24.10
C ASN A 190 -6.47 14.90 -23.26
N PRO A 191 -7.61 14.32 -23.67
CA PRO A 191 -8.87 14.40 -22.94
C PRO A 191 -8.79 14.04 -21.45
N LEU A 192 -7.91 13.09 -21.08
CA LEU A 192 -7.69 12.67 -19.69
C LEU A 192 -7.19 13.81 -18.78
N PHE A 193 -6.49 14.79 -19.36
CA PHE A 193 -5.84 15.88 -18.64
C PHE A 193 -6.36 17.26 -19.05
N LYS A 194 -7.49 17.32 -19.76
CA LYS A 194 -8.05 18.57 -20.30
C LYS A 194 -8.38 19.63 -19.25
N SER A 195 -8.65 19.23 -18.00
CA SER A 195 -8.90 20.16 -16.90
C SER A 195 -7.61 20.61 -16.19
N MET A 196 -6.44 20.19 -16.66
CA MET A 196 -5.17 20.55 -16.05
C MET A 196 -4.90 22.02 -16.33
N GLU A 197 -4.60 22.76 -15.28
CA GLU A 197 -4.22 24.17 -15.33
C GLU A 197 -2.73 24.31 -15.00
N ILE A 198 -2.07 25.33 -15.54
CA ILE A 198 -0.68 25.68 -15.22
C ILE A 198 -0.60 27.03 -14.51
N CYS A 199 0.30 27.13 -13.54
CA CYS A 199 0.72 28.38 -12.90
C CYS A 199 2.21 28.58 -13.17
N LEU A 200 2.55 29.67 -13.86
CA LEU A 200 3.90 30.04 -14.25
C LEU A 200 4.63 30.81 -13.12
N PRO A 201 5.98 30.90 -13.14
CA PRO A 201 6.76 31.59 -12.11
C PRO A 201 6.37 33.05 -11.82
N GLU A 202 5.88 33.74 -12.84
CA GLU A 202 5.39 35.11 -12.75
C GLU A 202 4.02 35.24 -12.06
N GLU A 203 3.21 34.18 -12.02
CA GLU A 203 1.84 34.17 -11.49
C GLU A 203 1.79 33.94 -9.97
N LYS A 204 2.56 34.70 -9.18
CA LYS A 204 2.72 34.50 -7.73
C LYS A 204 1.41 34.50 -6.93
N ALA A 205 0.44 35.32 -7.34
CA ALA A 205 -0.87 35.38 -6.68
C ALA A 205 -1.64 34.05 -6.84
N LYS A 206 -1.60 33.47 -8.04
CA LYS A 206 -2.22 32.19 -8.37
C LYS A 206 -1.57 31.03 -7.62
N ALA A 207 -0.23 31.03 -7.53
CA ALA A 207 0.50 30.04 -6.73
C ALA A 207 0.09 30.11 -5.24
N LYS A 208 -0.07 31.32 -4.70
CA LYS A 208 -0.49 31.53 -3.30
C LYS A 208 -1.93 31.08 -3.05
N GLU A 209 -2.82 31.28 -4.02
CA GLU A 209 -4.19 30.76 -3.97
C GLU A 209 -4.22 29.22 -3.99
N TRP A 210 -3.40 28.60 -4.85
CA TRP A 210 -3.41 27.15 -5.04
C TRP A 210 -2.79 26.38 -3.89
N ALA A 211 -1.68 26.88 -3.33
CA ALA A 211 -0.93 26.19 -2.28
C ALA A 211 -0.34 27.20 -1.27
N PRO A 212 -1.16 27.81 -0.40
CA PRO A 212 -0.73 28.91 0.46
C PRO A 212 0.40 28.51 1.42
N LEU A 213 0.34 27.31 2.02
CA LEU A 213 1.42 26.83 2.89
C LEU A 213 2.75 26.68 2.14
N ILE A 214 2.73 26.38 0.84
CA ILE A 214 3.96 26.21 0.05
C ILE A 214 4.59 27.56 -0.29
N MET A 215 3.74 28.57 -0.49
CA MET A 215 4.18 29.90 -0.92
C MET A 215 4.52 30.83 0.25
N LYS A 216 3.86 30.67 1.40
CA LYS A 216 4.09 31.55 2.56
C LYS A 216 5.48 31.33 3.13
N GLY A 217 6.25 32.41 3.30
CA GLY A 217 7.63 32.39 3.79
C GLY A 217 8.68 31.95 2.76
N ARG A 218 8.29 31.63 1.52
CA ARG A 218 9.23 31.22 0.46
C ARG A 218 9.95 32.43 -0.17
N ASP A 219 11.20 32.23 -0.56
CA ASP A 219 12.00 33.21 -1.30
C ASP A 219 11.28 33.63 -2.60
N PRO A 220 10.90 34.91 -2.77
CA PRO A 220 10.23 35.39 -3.97
C PRO A 220 11.07 35.32 -5.25
N SER A 221 12.39 35.13 -5.14
CA SER A 221 13.29 34.99 -6.28
C SER A 221 13.41 33.54 -6.77
N GLU A 222 13.00 32.56 -5.95
CA GLU A 222 13.01 31.15 -6.32
C GLU A 222 11.89 30.87 -7.34
N PRO A 223 12.22 30.42 -8.57
CA PRO A 223 11.20 30.19 -9.59
C PRO A 223 10.39 28.94 -9.26
N ILE A 224 9.07 29.04 -9.39
CA ILE A 224 8.13 27.95 -9.14
C ILE A 224 7.17 27.79 -10.31
N CYS A 225 6.84 26.55 -10.63
CA CYS A 225 5.79 26.21 -11.58
C CYS A 225 4.89 25.16 -10.95
N MET A 226 3.58 25.26 -11.15
CA MET A 226 2.63 24.27 -10.67
C MET A 226 1.69 23.86 -11.79
N THR A 227 1.31 22.59 -11.84
CA THR A 227 0.09 22.17 -12.56
C THR A 227 -0.95 21.71 -11.57
N LYS A 228 -2.22 22.08 -11.78
CA LYS A 228 -3.34 21.73 -10.90
C LYS A 228 -4.41 20.97 -11.66
N VAL A 229 -4.95 19.92 -11.05
CA VAL A 229 -6.20 19.26 -11.48
C VAL A 229 -7.20 19.34 -10.32
N PRO A 230 -8.37 19.99 -10.50
CA PRO A 230 -9.29 20.26 -9.39
C PRO A 230 -10.11 19.05 -8.93
N HIS A 231 -10.18 18.00 -9.77
CA HIS A 231 -10.96 16.79 -9.50
C HIS A 231 -10.07 15.58 -9.15
N GLY A 232 -8.88 15.83 -8.61
CA GLY A 232 -8.05 14.79 -8.00
C GLY A 232 -8.75 14.14 -6.80
N THR A 233 -8.18 13.06 -6.30
CA THR A 233 -8.79 12.24 -5.24
C THR A 233 -7.83 11.91 -4.11
N ASP A 234 -8.35 11.84 -2.90
CA ASP A 234 -7.80 11.13 -1.75
C ASP A 234 -8.68 9.92 -1.46
N VAL A 235 -8.07 8.75 -1.27
CA VAL A 235 -8.77 7.49 -1.05
C VAL A 235 -8.34 6.90 0.28
N ASP A 236 -9.29 6.70 1.19
CA ASP A 236 -9.09 5.86 2.37
C ASP A 236 -9.22 4.39 1.97
N TYR A 237 -8.10 3.81 1.52
CA TYR A 237 -8.04 2.39 1.16
C TYR A 237 -8.40 1.45 2.33
N GLY A 238 -8.28 1.90 3.58
CA GLY A 238 -8.67 1.12 4.75
C GLY A 238 -10.19 1.03 4.83
N ALA A 239 -10.88 2.16 4.74
CA ALA A 239 -12.34 2.23 4.69
C ALA A 239 -12.89 1.47 3.48
N LEU A 240 -12.35 1.70 2.28
CA LEU A 240 -12.75 1.00 1.06
C LEU A 240 -12.57 -0.53 1.17
N THR A 241 -11.47 -0.98 1.78
CA THR A 241 -11.22 -2.43 1.98
C THR A 241 -12.25 -3.03 2.91
N LYS A 242 -12.55 -2.37 4.05
CA LYS A 242 -13.57 -2.85 5.00
C LYS A 242 -14.94 -2.94 4.33
N ALA A 243 -15.34 -1.92 3.58
CA ALA A 243 -16.60 -1.91 2.85
C ALA A 243 -16.71 -3.08 1.85
N LYS A 244 -15.65 -3.32 1.04
CA LYS A 244 -15.62 -4.46 0.11
C LYS A 244 -15.69 -5.81 0.81
N ILE A 245 -15.08 -5.93 1.98
CA ILE A 245 -15.11 -7.17 2.77
C ILE A 245 -16.49 -7.42 3.35
N VAL A 246 -17.19 -6.39 3.84
CA VAL A 246 -18.59 -6.51 4.25
C VAL A 246 -19.45 -7.02 3.09
N ALA A 247 -19.36 -6.39 1.92
CA ALA A 247 -20.07 -6.85 0.71
C ALA A 247 -19.72 -8.30 0.34
N PHE A 248 -18.44 -8.67 0.39
CA PHE A 248 -18.00 -10.04 0.13
C PHE A 248 -18.65 -11.04 1.10
N GLN A 249 -18.78 -10.69 2.38
CA GLN A 249 -19.44 -11.54 3.38
C GLN A 249 -20.96 -11.61 3.17
N GLU A 250 -21.60 -10.50 2.81
CA GLU A 250 -23.04 -10.46 2.47
C GLU A 250 -23.37 -11.35 1.26
N LEU A 251 -22.45 -11.44 0.29
CA LEU A 251 -22.52 -12.37 -0.84
C LEU A 251 -22.08 -13.81 -0.49
N GLY A 252 -21.97 -14.14 0.80
CA GLY A 252 -21.68 -15.49 1.28
C GLY A 252 -20.19 -15.89 1.25
N GLY A 253 -19.28 -14.93 1.20
CA GLY A 253 -17.85 -15.16 1.37
C GLY A 253 -17.46 -15.42 2.83
N ASP A 254 -16.53 -16.36 3.08
CA ASP A 254 -16.11 -16.74 4.43
C ASP A 254 -14.77 -16.07 4.79
N LEU A 255 -14.81 -15.03 5.65
CA LEU A 255 -13.62 -14.36 6.17
C LEU A 255 -13.13 -15.01 7.47
N ARG A 256 -11.83 -15.31 7.53
CA ARG A 256 -11.15 -15.92 8.67
C ARG A 256 -10.02 -15.02 9.17
N LEU A 257 -10.34 -14.21 10.18
CA LEU A 257 -9.41 -13.34 10.89
C LEU A 257 -8.53 -14.15 11.85
N HIS A 258 -7.45 -13.55 12.35
CA HIS A 258 -6.46 -14.20 13.21
C HIS A 258 -5.94 -15.56 12.68
N THR A 259 -6.03 -15.79 11.38
CA THR A 259 -5.74 -17.06 10.73
C THR A 259 -4.62 -16.88 9.72
N GLU A 260 -3.45 -17.41 10.05
CA GLU A 260 -2.26 -17.27 9.22
C GLU A 260 -2.08 -18.48 8.29
N VAL A 261 -1.88 -18.22 7.01
CA VAL A 261 -1.46 -19.26 6.05
C VAL A 261 0.02 -19.57 6.26
N LYS A 262 0.33 -20.84 6.55
CA LYS A 262 1.68 -21.32 6.89
C LYS A 262 2.35 -22.07 5.74
N ASP A 263 1.56 -22.75 4.91
CA ASP A 263 2.06 -23.55 3.78
C ASP A 263 1.02 -23.64 2.66
N LEU A 264 1.50 -23.82 1.43
CA LEU A 264 0.69 -23.92 0.22
C LEU A 264 1.29 -24.99 -0.69
N LYS A 265 0.54 -26.03 -1.03
CA LYS A 265 1.03 -27.14 -1.87
C LYS A 265 -0.01 -27.59 -2.88
N LYS A 266 0.42 -27.86 -4.10
CA LYS A 266 -0.45 -28.47 -5.12
C LYS A 266 -0.51 -29.99 -4.89
N GLY A 267 -1.70 -30.52 -4.71
CA GLY A 267 -1.96 -31.95 -4.59
C GLY A 267 -1.91 -32.66 -5.94
N SER A 268 -1.80 -33.99 -5.89
CA SER A 268 -1.90 -34.84 -7.09
C SER A 268 -3.29 -34.80 -7.74
N ASP A 269 -4.32 -34.41 -6.98
CA ASP A 269 -5.68 -34.14 -7.44
C ASP A 269 -5.83 -32.80 -8.19
N GLY A 270 -4.72 -32.07 -8.38
CA GLY A 270 -4.68 -30.78 -9.06
C GLY A 270 -5.12 -29.60 -8.20
N LYS A 271 -5.64 -29.83 -6.98
CA LYS A 271 -6.11 -28.80 -6.06
C LYS A 271 -4.98 -28.29 -5.18
N TRP A 272 -5.11 -27.07 -4.68
CA TRP A 272 -4.20 -26.49 -3.71
C TRP A 272 -4.63 -26.84 -2.29
N THR A 273 -3.71 -27.41 -1.51
CA THR A 273 -3.87 -27.55 -0.06
C THR A 273 -3.20 -26.36 0.64
N VAL A 274 -4.02 -25.56 1.32
CA VAL A 274 -3.66 -24.37 2.09
C VAL A 274 -3.66 -24.72 3.57
N THR A 275 -2.47 -24.72 4.18
CA THR A 275 -2.31 -24.99 5.60
C THR A 275 -2.45 -23.69 6.37
N THR A 276 -3.38 -23.66 7.32
CA THR A 276 -3.71 -22.48 8.13
C THR A 276 -3.51 -22.75 9.60
N CYS A 277 -3.16 -21.72 10.36
CA CYS A 277 -3.02 -21.75 11.80
C CYS A 277 -3.74 -20.56 12.42
N VAL A 278 -4.68 -20.81 13.33
CA VAL A 278 -5.31 -19.76 14.13
C VAL A 278 -4.35 -19.34 15.24
N ASN A 279 -4.12 -18.03 15.37
CA ASN A 279 -3.28 -17.45 16.41
C ASN A 279 -4.16 -16.92 17.57
N GLY A 280 -3.91 -17.35 18.80
CA GLY A 280 -4.65 -16.90 20.00
C GLY A 280 -5.50 -17.98 20.67
N ALA A 281 -6.62 -17.58 21.29
CA ALA A 281 -7.54 -18.52 21.94
C ALA A 281 -8.20 -19.44 20.88
N GLY A 282 -8.10 -20.76 21.05
CA GLY A 282 -8.55 -21.73 20.05
C GLY A 282 -7.52 -22.03 18.96
N SER A 283 -6.23 -21.82 19.24
CA SER A 283 -5.13 -22.14 18.32
C SER A 283 -5.23 -23.55 17.77
N GLY A 284 -5.22 -23.68 16.46
CA GLY A 284 -5.39 -24.94 15.78
C GLY A 284 -4.93 -24.87 14.33
N TRP A 285 -4.49 -26.01 13.82
CA TRP A 285 -4.16 -26.17 12.41
C TRP A 285 -5.39 -26.62 11.64
N ALA A 286 -5.52 -26.15 10.40
CA ALA A 286 -6.54 -26.62 9.46
C ALA A 286 -5.96 -26.71 8.04
N TYR A 287 -6.45 -27.67 7.27
CA TYR A 287 -6.07 -27.89 5.88
C TYR A 287 -7.27 -27.58 5.00
N ASN A 288 -7.13 -26.61 4.10
CA ASN A 288 -8.20 -26.19 3.23
C ASN A 288 -7.80 -26.49 1.78
N LYS A 289 -8.69 -27.12 1.01
CA LYS A 289 -8.47 -27.41 -0.40
C LYS A 289 -9.18 -26.38 -1.27
N ALA A 290 -8.53 -25.92 -2.32
CA ALA A 290 -9.14 -25.04 -3.31
C ALA A 290 -8.71 -25.37 -4.73
N LYS A 291 -9.59 -25.09 -5.69
CA LYS A 291 -9.27 -25.18 -7.13
C LYS A 291 -8.37 -24.01 -7.55
N PHE A 292 -8.66 -22.82 -7.03
CA PHE A 292 -7.93 -21.59 -7.31
C PHE A 292 -7.44 -20.90 -6.03
N VAL A 293 -6.24 -20.33 -6.06
CA VAL A 293 -5.67 -19.55 -4.95
C VAL A 293 -5.19 -18.19 -5.44
N PHE A 294 -5.68 -17.13 -4.80
CA PHE A 294 -5.18 -15.78 -5.00
C PHE A 294 -4.34 -15.33 -3.81
N VAL A 295 -3.11 -14.91 -4.07
CA VAL A 295 -2.12 -14.51 -3.07
C VAL A 295 -2.01 -12.99 -3.03
N GLY A 296 -2.90 -12.35 -2.27
CA GLY A 296 -2.92 -10.91 -1.98
C GLY A 296 -2.23 -10.54 -0.67
N ALA A 297 -1.18 -11.28 -0.28
CA ALA A 297 -0.56 -11.19 1.05
C ALA A 297 0.46 -10.04 1.21
N GLY A 298 0.26 -8.92 0.50
CA GLY A 298 1.19 -7.78 0.51
C GLY A 298 2.63 -8.20 0.17
N GLY A 299 3.62 -7.67 0.90
CA GLY A 299 5.02 -8.07 0.72
C GLY A 299 5.28 -9.56 0.97
N TRP A 300 4.36 -10.27 1.64
CA TRP A 300 4.47 -11.69 1.94
C TRP A 300 4.04 -12.62 0.82
N ALA A 301 3.45 -12.07 -0.25
CA ALA A 301 3.07 -12.84 -1.41
C ALA A 301 4.25 -13.59 -2.05
N LEU A 302 5.46 -13.00 -2.08
CA LEU A 302 6.64 -13.67 -2.64
C LEU A 302 6.95 -14.98 -1.90
N LEU A 303 6.94 -14.97 -0.57
CA LEU A 303 7.20 -16.18 0.19
C LEU A 303 6.10 -17.23 0.04
N MET A 304 4.85 -16.80 -0.07
CA MET A 304 3.75 -17.73 -0.31
C MET A 304 3.91 -18.43 -1.66
N LEU A 305 4.27 -17.69 -2.71
CA LEU A 305 4.54 -18.27 -4.03
C LEU A 305 5.78 -19.18 -4.03
N GLN A 306 6.85 -18.79 -3.32
CA GLN A 306 8.02 -19.66 -3.13
C GLN A 306 7.68 -20.95 -2.38
N LYS A 307 6.81 -20.88 -1.36
CA LYS A 307 6.30 -22.06 -0.64
C LYS A 307 5.44 -22.95 -1.54
N ALA A 308 4.64 -22.33 -2.41
CA ALA A 308 3.88 -23.02 -3.45
C ALA A 308 4.78 -23.79 -4.44
N GLY A 309 6.06 -23.44 -4.51
CA GLY A 309 7.05 -24.13 -5.36
C GLY A 309 6.83 -23.89 -6.85
N ILE A 310 6.16 -22.80 -7.24
CA ILE A 310 5.88 -22.51 -8.65
C ILE A 310 7.16 -22.03 -9.34
N PRO A 311 7.49 -22.53 -10.55
CA PRO A 311 8.73 -22.16 -11.23
C PRO A 311 8.76 -20.69 -11.67
N GLU A 312 7.62 -20.03 -11.81
CA GLU A 312 7.50 -18.65 -12.29
C GLU A 312 8.10 -17.61 -11.32
N VAL A 313 8.24 -17.95 -10.03
CA VAL A 313 8.97 -17.10 -9.06
C VAL A 313 10.46 -17.43 -8.94
N ASN A 314 10.98 -18.33 -9.78
CA ASN A 314 12.41 -18.63 -9.78
C ASN A 314 13.24 -17.41 -10.18
N GLY A 315 14.15 -17.02 -9.29
CA GLY A 315 15.02 -15.85 -9.46
C GLY A 315 14.43 -14.56 -8.91
N TYR A 316 13.22 -14.61 -8.35
CA TYR A 316 12.62 -13.48 -7.65
C TYR A 316 13.19 -13.36 -6.25
N MET A 317 13.42 -12.11 -5.86
CA MET A 317 13.73 -11.67 -4.49
C MET A 317 12.94 -10.38 -4.24
N ALA A 318 12.91 -9.90 -3.00
CA ALA A 318 12.37 -8.59 -2.70
C ALA A 318 13.29 -7.82 -1.77
N LEU A 319 13.42 -6.52 -2.03
CA LEU A 319 14.06 -5.54 -1.18
C LEU A 319 12.97 -4.81 -0.38
N PRO A 320 12.80 -5.09 0.91
CA PRO A 320 11.78 -4.43 1.70
C PRO A 320 12.22 -3.01 2.08
N VAL A 321 11.37 -2.04 1.74
CA VAL A 321 11.53 -0.62 2.05
C VAL A 321 10.37 -0.20 2.94
N THR A 322 10.63 0.63 3.94
CA THR A 322 9.63 1.24 4.82
C THR A 322 9.92 2.73 4.93
N GLY A 323 9.28 3.42 5.85
CA GLY A 323 9.57 4.82 6.13
C GLY A 323 8.75 5.35 7.29
N ASP A 324 8.84 6.64 7.52
CA ASP A 324 7.99 7.36 8.48
C ASP A 324 7.18 8.43 7.76
N TRP A 325 5.94 8.63 8.19
CA TRP A 325 5.16 9.82 7.85
C TRP A 325 5.35 10.88 8.94
N ALA A 326 5.51 12.13 8.55
CA ALA A 326 5.20 13.25 9.44
C ALA A 326 3.73 13.61 9.28
N VAL A 327 2.97 13.58 10.37
CA VAL A 327 1.53 13.84 10.38
C VAL A 327 1.25 15.13 11.13
N CYS A 328 0.52 16.05 10.49
CA CYS A 328 0.02 17.26 11.10
C CYS A 328 -1.50 17.21 11.20
N GLN A 329 -2.02 17.41 12.42
CA GLN A 329 -3.46 17.44 12.71
C GLN A 329 -3.92 18.80 13.25
N ASN A 330 -3.07 19.83 13.20
CA ASN A 330 -3.44 21.18 13.58
C ASN A 330 -4.52 21.70 12.61
N PRO A 331 -5.75 21.96 13.07
CA PRO A 331 -6.87 22.30 12.20
C PRO A 331 -6.64 23.60 11.43
N GLU A 332 -5.92 24.57 12.00
CA GLU A 332 -5.62 25.85 11.34
C GLU A 332 -4.67 25.65 10.16
N VAL A 333 -3.70 24.76 10.30
CA VAL A 333 -2.75 24.41 9.23
C VAL A 333 -3.44 23.55 8.16
N VAL A 334 -4.19 22.52 8.58
CA VAL A 334 -4.91 21.60 7.69
C VAL A 334 -5.94 22.36 6.84
N ALA A 335 -6.65 23.34 7.41
CA ALA A 335 -7.64 24.15 6.69
C ALA A 335 -7.02 24.97 5.54
N GLN A 336 -5.76 25.35 5.65
CA GLN A 336 -5.05 26.12 4.62
C GLN A 336 -4.54 25.24 3.46
N HIS A 337 -4.51 23.91 3.60
CA HIS A 337 -3.88 23.02 2.63
C HIS A 337 -4.78 21.86 2.23
N LYS A 338 -5.88 22.16 1.53
CA LYS A 338 -6.82 21.18 0.97
C LYS A 338 -6.36 20.64 -0.40
N VAL A 339 -5.07 20.34 -0.51
CA VAL A 339 -4.43 19.90 -1.75
C VAL A 339 -3.44 18.79 -1.48
N LYS A 340 -3.18 17.95 -2.48
CA LYS A 340 -2.05 17.02 -2.47
C LYS A 340 -0.98 17.54 -3.42
N VAL A 341 0.26 17.62 -2.94
CA VAL A 341 1.36 18.23 -3.69
C VAL A 341 2.58 17.33 -3.73
N TYR A 342 3.03 17.05 -4.95
CA TYR A 342 4.20 16.22 -5.24
C TYR A 342 5.15 17.03 -6.11
N ALA A 343 6.45 16.96 -5.81
CA ALA A 343 7.47 17.54 -6.69
C ALA A 343 8.35 16.47 -7.32
N PRO A 344 9.03 16.76 -8.45
CA PRO A 344 10.14 15.96 -8.95
C PRO A 344 11.16 15.69 -7.84
N GLY A 345 11.67 14.47 -7.78
CA GLY A 345 12.69 14.07 -6.84
C GLY A 345 14.06 14.56 -7.30
N ALA A 346 15.03 14.48 -6.40
CA ALA A 346 16.41 14.78 -6.75
C ALA A 346 16.87 13.90 -7.94
N PRO A 347 17.81 14.38 -8.77
CA PRO A 347 18.39 13.58 -9.83
C PRO A 347 18.89 12.23 -9.31
N GLY A 348 18.40 11.12 -9.90
CA GLY A 348 18.76 9.76 -9.49
C GLY A 348 17.95 9.20 -8.32
N ALA A 349 17.00 9.97 -7.77
CA ALA A 349 16.05 9.46 -6.79
C ALA A 349 15.13 8.40 -7.40
N PRO A 350 14.87 7.28 -6.70
CA PRO A 350 13.86 6.33 -7.12
C PRO A 350 12.49 7.02 -7.24
N PRO A 351 11.61 6.53 -8.14
CA PRO A 351 10.24 7.02 -8.26
C PRO A 351 9.41 7.01 -6.97
N MET A 352 9.85 6.31 -5.92
CA MET A 352 9.13 6.12 -4.65
C MET A 352 9.58 7.07 -3.53
N SER A 353 10.66 7.83 -3.70
CA SER A 353 11.26 8.68 -2.67
C SER A 353 11.03 10.17 -2.93
N MET A 354 9.93 10.50 -3.58
CA MET A 354 9.56 11.88 -3.91
C MET A 354 8.84 12.42 -2.68
N PRO A 355 9.42 13.36 -1.92
CA PRO A 355 8.70 13.95 -0.80
C PRO A 355 7.44 14.62 -1.34
N HIS A 356 6.34 14.43 -0.62
CA HIS A 356 5.07 15.02 -0.97
C HIS A 356 4.34 15.45 0.29
N LEU A 357 3.56 16.52 0.17
CA LEU A 357 2.70 17.04 1.23
C LEU A 357 1.25 16.75 0.82
N ASP A 358 0.63 15.83 1.53
CA ASP A 358 -0.68 15.30 1.19
C ASP A 358 -1.73 15.72 2.19
N TYR A 359 -2.74 16.44 1.70
CA TYR A 359 -4.03 16.45 2.34
C TYR A 359 -4.65 15.04 2.33
N ARG A 360 -5.10 14.59 3.51
CA ARG A 360 -5.69 13.27 3.74
C ARG A 360 -6.96 13.37 4.56
N THR A 361 -7.93 12.53 4.23
CA THR A 361 -9.06 12.21 5.09
C THR A 361 -8.97 10.73 5.44
N ILE A 362 -8.66 10.41 6.70
CA ILE A 362 -8.51 9.03 7.18
C ILE A 362 -9.47 8.82 8.33
N GLY A 363 -10.39 7.86 8.19
CA GLY A 363 -11.43 7.63 9.19
C GLY A 363 -12.28 8.87 9.51
N GLY A 364 -12.58 9.68 8.50
CA GLY A 364 -13.34 10.92 8.63
C GLY A 364 -12.60 12.11 9.25
N LYS A 365 -11.30 11.94 9.59
CA LYS A 365 -10.46 13.03 10.13
C LYS A 365 -9.56 13.58 9.04
N GLU A 366 -9.53 14.90 8.94
CA GLU A 366 -8.68 15.65 8.01
C GLU A 366 -7.28 15.86 8.62
N MET A 367 -6.22 15.67 7.83
CA MET A 367 -4.84 15.82 8.28
C MET A 367 -3.88 16.04 7.11
N LEU A 368 -2.66 16.48 7.40
CA LEU A 368 -1.57 16.54 6.43
C LEU A 368 -0.56 15.43 6.70
N LEU A 369 -0.13 14.74 5.65
CA LEU A 369 0.95 13.76 5.69
C LEU A 369 2.11 14.25 4.82
N PHE A 370 3.31 14.28 5.40
CA PHE A 370 4.54 14.54 4.66
C PHE A 370 5.46 13.32 4.67
N GLY A 371 6.03 12.98 3.51
CA GLY A 371 6.99 11.89 3.36
C GLY A 371 6.59 10.89 2.26
N PRO A 372 6.79 9.57 2.46
CA PRO A 372 7.42 8.98 3.64
C PRO A 372 8.94 9.21 3.61
N PHE A 373 9.54 9.42 4.78
CA PHE A 373 11.00 9.42 4.93
C PHE A 373 11.50 7.99 4.78
N GLY A 374 12.20 7.69 3.69
CA GLY A 374 12.58 6.32 3.32
C GLY A 374 13.47 5.64 4.36
N SER A 375 13.22 4.35 4.59
CA SER A 375 14.00 3.53 5.51
C SER A 375 14.13 2.09 5.02
N MET A 376 15.18 1.40 5.48
CA MET A 376 15.42 0.00 5.20
C MET A 376 14.91 -0.89 6.34
N THR A 377 14.32 -2.03 5.99
CA THR A 377 13.92 -3.04 6.97
C THR A 377 14.28 -4.43 6.46
N MET A 378 14.06 -5.46 7.27
CA MET A 378 14.13 -6.86 6.84
C MET A 378 12.76 -7.55 6.85
N LYS A 379 11.74 -6.85 7.37
CA LYS A 379 10.35 -7.34 7.40
C LYS A 379 9.71 -7.17 6.04
N PHE A 380 8.85 -8.10 5.62
CA PHE A 380 8.07 -7.92 4.38
C PHE A 380 6.67 -7.33 4.65
N LEU A 381 6.24 -7.31 5.91
CA LEU A 381 4.99 -6.70 6.39
C LEU A 381 5.30 -5.81 7.60
N ARG A 382 4.46 -4.81 7.90
CA ARG A 382 4.59 -3.97 9.10
C ARG A 382 4.57 -4.82 10.37
N TYR A 383 3.60 -5.73 10.46
CA TYR A 383 3.51 -6.72 11.55
C TYR A 383 4.26 -8.03 11.22
N GLY A 384 5.26 -7.99 10.34
CA GLY A 384 6.07 -9.13 9.88
C GLY A 384 7.26 -9.50 10.78
N SER A 385 8.05 -10.48 10.33
CA SER A 385 9.24 -10.94 11.05
C SER A 385 10.51 -10.35 10.44
N VAL A 386 11.51 -10.04 11.25
CA VAL A 386 12.83 -9.57 10.76
C VAL A 386 13.58 -10.64 9.96
N LEU A 387 13.12 -11.90 10.00
CA LEU A 387 13.69 -13.01 9.24
C LEU A 387 13.10 -13.14 7.83
N ASP A 388 12.19 -12.25 7.44
CA ASP A 388 11.42 -12.36 6.21
C ASP A 388 12.32 -12.27 4.96
N ALA A 389 13.19 -11.26 4.89
CA ALA A 389 14.18 -11.14 3.82
C ALA A 389 15.11 -12.35 3.74
N PHE A 390 15.57 -12.89 4.88
CA PHE A 390 16.43 -14.07 4.90
C PHE A 390 15.72 -15.32 4.37
N LYS A 391 14.44 -15.51 4.71
CA LYS A 391 13.63 -16.63 4.21
C LYS A 391 13.41 -16.57 2.70
N ALA A 392 13.39 -15.37 2.12
CA ALA A 392 13.19 -15.14 0.68
C ALA A 392 14.44 -15.43 -0.16
N LEU A 393 15.62 -15.40 0.46
CA LEU A 393 16.88 -15.71 -0.20
C LEU A 393 16.95 -17.22 -0.52
N LYS A 394 17.27 -17.54 -1.78
CA LYS A 394 17.38 -18.90 -2.32
C LYS A 394 18.59 -18.98 -3.26
N PRO A 395 19.22 -20.15 -3.46
CA PRO A 395 20.39 -20.26 -4.34
C PRO A 395 20.17 -19.66 -5.74
N HIS A 396 18.99 -19.86 -6.32
CA HIS A 396 18.65 -19.39 -7.67
C HIS A 396 18.39 -17.87 -7.78
N ASN A 397 18.28 -17.13 -6.67
CA ASN A 397 18.03 -15.68 -6.67
C ASN A 397 19.19 -14.84 -6.11
N ILE A 398 20.30 -15.45 -5.66
CA ILE A 398 21.48 -14.73 -5.16
C ILE A 398 22.11 -13.84 -6.25
N LEU A 399 22.44 -14.42 -7.41
CA LEU A 399 23.07 -13.66 -8.50
C LEU A 399 22.19 -12.50 -9.02
N PRO A 400 20.88 -12.70 -9.25
CA PRO A 400 19.97 -11.58 -9.54
C PRO A 400 19.96 -10.51 -8.44
N THR A 401 19.97 -10.91 -7.17
CA THR A 401 19.96 -9.95 -6.05
C THR A 401 21.23 -9.09 -6.04
N ILE A 402 22.41 -9.70 -6.17
CA ILE A 402 23.68 -8.97 -6.22
C ILE A 402 23.71 -8.03 -7.42
N GLY A 403 23.29 -8.50 -8.60
CA GLY A 403 23.26 -7.68 -9.81
C GLY A 403 22.29 -6.50 -9.75
N ALA A 404 21.15 -6.67 -9.06
CA ALA A 404 20.21 -5.58 -8.84
C ALA A 404 20.75 -4.56 -7.82
N LEU A 405 21.31 -5.02 -6.70
CA LEU A 405 21.85 -4.12 -5.67
C LEU A 405 23.03 -3.29 -6.19
N SER A 406 23.95 -3.87 -6.95
CA SER A 406 25.11 -3.14 -7.49
C SER A 406 24.73 -2.03 -8.47
N LYS A 407 23.66 -2.21 -9.26
CA LYS A 407 23.13 -1.18 -10.16
C LYS A 407 22.35 -0.07 -9.46
N ASN A 408 21.93 -0.31 -8.22
CA ASN A 408 21.06 0.60 -7.46
C ASN A 408 21.75 1.10 -6.18
N LEU A 409 23.08 1.20 -6.20
CA LEU A 409 23.86 1.72 -5.07
C LEU A 409 23.47 3.14 -4.69
N SER A 410 23.11 3.99 -5.66
CA SER A 410 22.60 5.36 -5.38
C SER A 410 21.32 5.34 -4.54
N LEU A 411 20.40 4.42 -4.85
CA LEU A 411 19.18 4.18 -4.08
C LEU A 411 19.50 3.65 -2.68
N ALA A 412 20.45 2.72 -2.54
CA ALA A 412 20.88 2.24 -1.23
C ALA A 412 21.51 3.34 -0.38
N VAL A 413 22.36 4.19 -0.97
CA VAL A 413 22.96 5.36 -0.30
C VAL A 413 21.87 6.33 0.14
N MET A 414 20.90 6.63 -0.72
CA MET A 414 19.78 7.53 -0.38
C MET A 414 18.97 7.00 0.80
N LEU A 415 18.54 5.73 0.76
CA LEU A 415 17.77 5.14 1.86
C LEU A 415 18.57 5.13 3.15
N MET A 416 19.88 4.85 3.10
CA MET A 416 20.74 4.94 4.28
C MET A 416 20.83 6.37 4.82
N THR A 417 20.97 7.37 3.95
CA THR A 417 20.97 8.79 4.37
C THR A 417 19.67 9.16 5.06
N ASP A 418 18.52 8.78 4.50
CA ASP A 418 17.21 9.08 5.10
C ASP A 418 17.00 8.37 6.44
N VAL A 419 17.50 7.13 6.60
CA VAL A 419 17.49 6.40 7.89
C VAL A 419 18.21 7.17 8.98
N PHE A 420 19.33 7.81 8.67
CA PHE A 420 20.15 8.54 9.64
C PHE A 420 19.78 10.03 9.77
N LYS A 421 18.73 10.52 9.09
CA LYS A 421 18.26 11.90 9.27
C LYS A 421 17.73 12.09 10.69
N SER A 422 18.31 13.08 11.39
CA SER A 422 17.81 13.54 12.68
C SER A 422 16.42 14.17 12.53
N GLY A 423 15.68 14.34 13.65
CA GLY A 423 14.39 15.04 13.64
C GLY A 423 14.49 16.45 13.01
N ALA A 424 15.59 17.17 13.27
CA ALA A 424 15.87 18.47 12.64
C ALA A 424 16.08 18.36 11.12
N GLY A 425 16.73 17.29 10.63
CA GLY A 425 16.87 17.02 9.21
C GLY A 425 15.54 16.70 8.52
N LYS A 426 14.68 15.90 9.17
CA LYS A 426 13.33 15.62 8.67
C LYS A 426 12.46 16.89 8.63
N LEU A 427 12.56 17.74 9.66
CA LEU A 427 11.89 19.04 9.68
C LEU A 427 12.40 19.99 8.61
N HIS A 428 13.71 19.99 8.33
CA HIS A 428 14.27 20.78 7.23
C HIS A 428 13.64 20.39 5.88
N ASP A 429 13.43 19.10 5.62
CA ASP A 429 12.76 18.63 4.41
C ASP A 429 11.28 19.06 4.36
N ILE A 430 10.58 19.03 5.50
CA ILE A 430 9.21 19.57 5.59
C ILE A 430 9.22 21.07 5.27
N ARG A 431 10.18 21.83 5.83
CA ARG A 431 10.33 23.27 5.59
C ARG A 431 10.70 23.62 4.16
N HIS A 432 11.32 22.70 3.43
CA HIS A 432 11.52 22.88 1.99
C HIS A 432 10.18 22.93 1.23
N TYR A 433 9.13 22.27 1.72
CA TYR A 433 7.79 22.33 1.14
C TYR A 433 6.90 23.39 1.79
N TYR A 434 6.87 23.43 3.12
CA TYR A 434 6.12 24.37 3.93
C TYR A 434 7.09 25.22 4.79
N PRO A 435 7.56 26.38 4.28
CA PRO A 435 8.64 27.15 4.91
C PRO A 435 8.40 27.52 6.38
N GLU A 436 7.16 27.85 6.73
CA GLU A 436 6.76 28.22 8.09
C GLU A 436 6.33 27.03 8.96
N ALA A 437 6.67 25.79 8.58
CA ALA A 437 6.33 24.62 9.38
C ALA A 437 6.88 24.73 10.81
N ASP A 438 5.94 24.74 11.76
CA ASP A 438 6.21 24.64 13.19
C ASP A 438 6.53 23.17 13.54
N PRO A 439 7.69 22.87 14.14
CA PRO A 439 8.04 21.53 14.59
C PRO A 439 6.96 20.86 15.45
N ASP A 440 6.26 21.62 16.29
CA ASP A 440 5.33 21.06 17.30
C ASP A 440 4.03 20.54 16.66
N ASP A 441 3.75 20.94 15.42
CA ASP A 441 2.60 20.47 14.65
C ASP A 441 2.80 19.06 14.04
N TRP A 442 4.02 18.51 14.05
CA TRP A 442 4.35 17.28 13.31
C TRP A 442 4.68 16.10 14.22
N VAL A 443 3.91 15.02 14.07
CA VAL A 443 4.15 13.74 14.73
C VAL A 443 4.65 12.72 13.72
N PHE A 444 5.79 12.09 14.00
CA PHE A 444 6.32 11.04 13.15
C PHE A 444 5.71 9.68 13.52
N ILE A 445 5.11 9.02 12.54
CA ILE A 445 4.57 7.66 12.69
C ILE A 445 5.22 6.72 11.66
N PRO A 446 5.42 5.44 11.99
CA PRO A 446 5.90 4.48 11.01
C PRO A 446 4.90 4.36 9.86
N ALA A 447 5.38 4.27 8.63
CA ALA A 447 4.61 4.00 7.42
C ALA A 447 4.49 2.48 7.16
N GLY A 448 3.86 2.13 6.04
CA GLY A 448 3.76 0.75 5.58
C GLY A 448 5.13 0.16 5.18
N VAL A 449 5.14 -1.14 4.94
CA VAL A 449 6.29 -1.84 4.35
C VAL A 449 5.96 -2.21 2.91
N ARG A 450 6.87 -1.89 1.99
CA ARG A 450 6.78 -2.25 0.57
C ARG A 450 7.92 -3.16 0.18
N ALA A 451 7.58 -4.36 -0.26
CA ALA A 451 8.54 -5.31 -0.81
C ALA A 451 8.83 -4.98 -2.29
N GLN A 452 9.94 -4.29 -2.55
CA GLN A 452 10.35 -3.89 -3.90
C GLN A 452 10.95 -5.10 -4.63
N ILE A 453 10.31 -5.56 -5.70
CA ILE A 453 10.66 -6.81 -6.36
C ILE A 453 11.98 -6.70 -7.11
N ILE A 454 12.80 -7.73 -6.96
CA ILE A 454 14.00 -8.01 -7.74
C ILE A 454 13.70 -9.23 -8.60
N LYS A 455 13.93 -9.11 -9.91
CA LYS A 455 13.82 -10.24 -10.84
C LYS A 455 14.94 -10.24 -11.86
N LYS A 456 15.07 -11.34 -12.59
CA LYS A 456 15.94 -11.39 -13.77
C LYS A 456 15.30 -10.59 -14.90
N ASP A 457 16.08 -9.71 -15.50
CA ASP A 457 15.72 -9.06 -16.74
C ASP A 457 15.63 -10.12 -17.86
N PRO A 458 14.48 -10.29 -18.51
CA PRO A 458 14.33 -11.26 -19.60
C PRO A 458 15.30 -11.03 -20.77
N LYS A 459 15.72 -9.78 -21.01
CA LYS A 459 16.61 -9.42 -22.13
C LYS A 459 18.07 -9.65 -21.80
N THR A 460 18.49 -9.29 -20.59
CA THR A 460 19.92 -9.28 -20.22
C THR A 460 20.33 -10.42 -19.27
N GLY A 461 19.36 -11.14 -18.70
CA GLY A 461 19.59 -12.20 -17.70
C GLY A 461 20.10 -11.68 -16.33
N LYS A 462 20.42 -10.39 -16.22
CA LYS A 462 20.92 -9.74 -15.01
C LYS A 462 19.78 -9.37 -14.07
N GLY A 463 20.08 -9.18 -12.79
CA GLY A 463 19.09 -8.66 -11.84
C GLY A 463 18.66 -7.23 -12.15
N MET A 464 17.38 -6.94 -11.94
CA MET A 464 16.79 -5.60 -11.99
C MET A 464 15.77 -5.40 -10.87
N LEU A 465 15.65 -4.16 -10.37
CA LEU A 465 14.54 -3.75 -9.51
C LEU A 465 13.33 -3.43 -10.39
N GLN A 466 12.20 -4.09 -10.11
CA GLN A 466 10.95 -3.93 -10.85
C GLN A 466 10.03 -2.93 -10.12
N PHE A 467 10.09 -1.65 -10.47
CA PHE A 467 9.22 -0.65 -9.85
C PHE A 467 7.75 -0.83 -10.27
N GLY A 468 6.88 -1.06 -9.29
CA GLY A 468 5.46 -1.27 -9.53
C GLY A 468 4.99 -2.65 -9.09
N THR A 469 3.83 -3.03 -9.61
CA THR A 469 3.23 -4.34 -9.35
C THR A 469 3.71 -5.35 -10.38
N GLU A 470 3.96 -6.57 -9.93
CA GLU A 470 4.12 -7.74 -10.79
C GLU A 470 2.99 -8.73 -10.47
N VAL A 471 2.29 -9.18 -11.51
CA VAL A 471 1.32 -10.28 -11.42
C VAL A 471 2.05 -11.57 -11.82
N VAL A 472 2.05 -12.57 -10.94
CA VAL A 472 2.64 -13.88 -11.22
C VAL A 472 1.54 -14.93 -11.18
N SER A 473 1.37 -15.67 -12.28
CA SER A 473 0.47 -16.81 -12.39
C SER A 473 1.27 -18.06 -12.73
N ASN A 474 0.84 -19.22 -12.23
CA ASN A 474 1.36 -20.48 -12.77
C ASN A 474 0.82 -20.73 -14.19
N LYS A 475 1.50 -21.61 -14.94
CA LYS A 475 1.08 -22.04 -16.28
C LYS A 475 -0.37 -22.51 -16.37
N GLU A 476 -0.90 -23.18 -15.34
CA GLU A 476 -2.28 -23.67 -15.34
C GLU A 476 -3.32 -22.62 -14.91
N GLY A 477 -2.91 -21.42 -14.49
CA GLY A 477 -3.83 -20.37 -14.02
C GLY A 477 -4.57 -20.70 -12.72
N THR A 478 -4.10 -21.69 -11.95
CA THR A 478 -4.74 -22.13 -10.70
C THR A 478 -4.20 -21.43 -9.45
N ILE A 479 -3.13 -20.65 -9.58
CA ILE A 479 -2.65 -19.74 -8.54
C ILE A 479 -2.17 -18.45 -9.18
N VAL A 480 -2.57 -17.32 -8.59
CA VAL A 480 -2.10 -15.99 -8.97
C VAL A 480 -1.64 -15.25 -7.71
N GLY A 481 -0.50 -14.57 -7.78
CA GLY A 481 -0.02 -13.71 -6.70
C GLY A 481 0.40 -12.34 -7.19
N LEU A 482 0.20 -11.34 -6.35
CA LEU A 482 0.55 -9.95 -6.62
C LEU A 482 1.76 -9.55 -5.77
N LEU A 483 2.80 -9.09 -6.44
CA LEU A 483 4.07 -8.70 -5.83
C LEU A 483 4.33 -7.20 -6.04
N GLY A 484 4.95 -6.51 -5.07
CA GLY A 484 5.36 -5.10 -5.23
C GLY A 484 4.23 -4.06 -5.23
N ALA A 485 3.01 -4.53 -4.97
CA ALA A 485 1.75 -3.79 -4.94
C ALA A 485 1.73 -2.59 -3.96
N SER A 486 1.34 -1.41 -4.46
CA SER A 486 0.83 -0.31 -3.61
C SER A 486 -0.70 -0.35 -3.66
N PRO A 487 -1.43 -0.20 -2.52
CA PRO A 487 -2.89 -0.29 -2.49
C PRO A 487 -3.62 0.52 -3.56
N GLY A 488 -3.12 1.74 -3.87
CA GLY A 488 -3.76 2.60 -4.84
C GLY A 488 -3.39 2.40 -6.29
N ARG A 489 -2.26 1.78 -6.59
CA ARG A 489 -1.85 1.52 -7.99
C ARG A 489 -2.71 0.44 -8.66
N LEU A 490 -3.55 -0.25 -7.88
CA LEU A 490 -3.97 -1.60 -8.18
C LEU A 490 -5.44 -1.90 -8.00
N SER A 491 -6.29 -0.92 -7.75
CA SER A 491 -7.70 -1.24 -7.47
C SER A 491 -8.46 -1.93 -8.61
N LEU A 492 -7.87 -2.05 -9.82
CA LEU A 492 -8.33 -2.92 -10.91
C LEU A 492 -7.26 -3.53 -11.84
N GLN A 493 -5.95 -3.27 -11.64
CA GLN A 493 -4.89 -3.97 -12.38
C GLN A 493 -4.78 -5.42 -11.90
#